data_AF-A0A0P7L555-F1
#
_entry.id   AF-A0A0P7L555-F1
#
_cell.length_a   1.000
_cell.length_b   1.000
_cell.length_c   1.000
_cell.angle_alpha   90.00
_cell.angle_beta   90.00
_cell.angle_gamma   90.00
#
_symmetry.space_group_name_H-M   'P 1'
#
loop_
_entity.id
_entity.type
_entity.pdbx_description
1 polymer ?
#
loop_
_entity_poly.entity_id
_entity_poly.type
_entity_poly.pdbx_seq_one_letter_code
_entity_poly.pdbx_strand_id
1 'polypeptide(L)' 'MNIYLVMLPMISMLIGLYLVCLGLWELRVGIDRKRFITFSFTGLFLIFILPNMFGFFQLISNNFQ' A
#
# COMPACT_ATOMS: atom_id res chain seq x y z
N MET A 1 -17.85 5.34 -14.17
CA MET A 1 -16.58 5.03 -13.49
C MET A 1 -16.93 4.21 -12.25
N ASN A 2 -16.52 2.94 -12.20
CA ASN A 2 -16.95 2.03 -11.14
C ASN A 2 -16.37 2.52 -9.80
N ILE A 3 -17.22 2.96 -8.86
CA ILE A 3 -16.79 3.55 -7.58
C ILE A 3 -15.85 2.64 -6.80
N TYR A 4 -16.02 1.32 -6.94
CA TYR A 4 -15.13 0.31 -6.35
C TYR A 4 -13.68 0.41 -6.84
N LEU A 5 -13.45 0.76 -8.12
CA LEU A 5 -12.10 0.91 -8.68
C LEU A 5 -11.35 2.12 -8.12
N VAL A 6 -12.07 3.12 -7.60
CA VAL A 6 -11.48 4.32 -7.00
C VAL A 6 -11.28 4.15 -5.49
N MET A 7 -12.23 3.52 -4.80
CA MET A 7 -12.18 3.30 -3.36
C MET A 7 -11.08 2.29 -2.95
N LEU A 8 -10.89 1.23 -3.74
CA LEU A 8 -9.96 0.15 -3.42
C LEU A 8 -8.49 0.61 -3.31
N PRO A 9 -7.92 1.39 -4.26
CA PRO A 9 -6.57 1.93 -4.10
C PRO A 9 -6.45 2.94 -2.95
N MET A 10 -7.51 3.72 -2.65
CA MET A 10 -7.49 4.64 -1.49
C MET A 10 -7.40 3.88 -0.16
N ILE A 11 -8.16 2.80 0.01
CA ILE A 11 -8.12 1.97 1.22
C ILE A 11 -6.74 1.30 1.35
N SER A 12 -6.16 0.82 0.24
CA SER A 12 -4.79 0.28 0.22
C SER A 12 -3.76 1.29 0.70
N MET A 13 -3.85 2.54 0.24
CA MET A 13 -2.95 3.62 0.68
C MET A 13 -3.09 3.90 2.18
N LEU A 14 -4.32 3.95 2.71
CA LEU A 14 -4.59 4.14 4.15
C LEU A 14 -3.96 3.03 5.00
N ILE A 15 -4.15 1.76 4.59
CA ILE A 15 -3.57 0.60 5.28
C ILE A 15 -2.03 0.63 5.19
N GLY A 16 -1.50 0.95 4.01
CA GLY A 16 -0.06 1.07 3.80
C GLY A 16 0.57 2.16 4.67
N LEU A 17 -0.09 3.33 4.77
CA LEU A 17 0.38 4.43 5.61
C LEU A 17 0.38 4.05 7.09
N TYR A 18 -0.68 3.36 7.54
CA TYR A 18 -0.77 2.84 8.90
C TYR A 18 0.40 1.88 9.23
N LEU A 19 0.72 0.95 8.31
CA LEU A 19 1.85 0.03 8.46
C LEU A 19 3.20 0.76 8.53
N VAL A 20 3.39 1.82 7.74
CA VAL A 20 4.60 2.65 7.82
C VAL A 20 4.68 3.37 9.16
N CYS A 21 3.58 3.95 9.65
CA CYS A 21 3.54 4.59 10.98
C CYS A 21 3.85 3.59 12.09
N LEU A 22 3.34 2.36 11.99
CA LEU A 22 3.57 1.29 12.95
C LEU A 22 5.03 0.82 12.90
N GLY A 23 5.63 0.74 11.71
CA GLY A 23 7.08 0.58 11.55
C GLY A 23 7.86 1.68 12.27
N LEU A 24 7.62 2.95 11.93
CA LEU A 24 8.32 4.08 12.57
C LEU A 24 8.16 4.12 14.09
N TRP A 25 7.00 3.67 14.60
CA TRP A 25 6.76 3.51 16.03
C TRP A 25 7.67 2.44 16.65
N GLU A 26 7.78 1.26 16.04
CA GLU A 26 8.70 0.20 16.49
C GLU A 26 10.17 0.67 16.50
N LEU A 27 10.56 1.54 15.56
CA LEU A 27 11.90 2.16 15.55
C LEU A 27 12.14 3.07 16.77
N ARG A 28 11.12 3.82 17.21
CA ARG A 28 11.18 4.67 18.40
C ARG A 28 11.35 3.83 19.68
N VAL A 29 10.66 2.69 19.77
CA VAL A 29 10.72 1.83 20.95
C VAL A 29 12.02 0.99 20.98
N GLY A 30 12.67 0.81 19.82
CA GLY A 30 14.01 0.20 19.73
C GLY A 30 14.04 -1.31 19.98
N ILE A 31 12.88 -1.96 20.01
CA ILE A 31 12.71 -3.36 20.38
C ILE A 31 13.21 -4.29 19.26
N ASP A 32 12.84 -4.04 18.00
CA ASP A 32 13.17 -4.97 16.90
C ASP A 32 13.37 -4.29 15.54
N ARG A 33 14.65 -4.08 15.15
CA ARG A 33 15.01 -3.51 13.83
C ARG A 33 14.54 -4.35 12.63
N LYS A 34 14.49 -5.68 12.76
CA LYS A 34 14.00 -6.56 11.68
C LYS A 34 12.52 -6.31 11.40
N ARG A 35 11.72 -6.20 12.47
CA ARG A 35 10.28 -6.02 12.39
C ARG A 35 9.92 -4.64 11.83
N PHE A 36 10.70 -3.62 12.17
CA PHE A 36 10.62 -2.28 11.57
C PHE A 36 10.75 -2.32 10.04
N ILE A 37 11.81 -2.96 9.54
CA ILE A 37 12.10 -3.02 8.11
C ILE A 37 10.97 -3.75 7.39
N THR A 38 10.52 -4.89 7.93
CA THR A 38 9.42 -5.65 7.33
C THR A 38 8.15 -4.81 7.25
N PHE A 39 7.71 -4.18 8.34
CA PHE A 39 6.48 -3.39 8.35
C PHE A 39 6.54 -2.17 7.44
N SER A 40 7.66 -1.44 7.45
CA SER A 40 7.83 -0.25 6.63
C SER A 40 7.90 -0.60 5.15
N PHE A 41 8.58 -1.69 4.80
CA PHE A 41 8.67 -2.16 3.41
C PHE A 41 7.32 -2.68 2.90
N THR A 42 6.58 -3.43 3.72
CA THR A 42 5.21 -3.83 3.37
C THR A 42 4.28 -2.63 3.23
N GLY A 43 4.38 -1.62 4.11
CA GLY A 43 3.55 -0.42 4.01
C GLY A 43 3.84 0.38 2.74
N LEU A 44 5.11 0.58 2.41
CA LEU A 44 5.53 1.23 1.16
C LEU A 44 5.08 0.43 -0.08
N PHE A 45 5.16 -0.90 -0.03
CA PHE A 45 4.65 -1.77 -1.08
C PHE A 45 3.15 -1.55 -1.31
N LEU A 46 2.35 -1.48 -0.25
CA LEU A 46 0.91 -1.21 -0.34
C LEU A 46 0.55 0.19 -0.85
N ILE A 47 1.42 1.19 -0.64
CA ILE A 47 1.21 2.57 -1.11
C ILE A 47 1.57 2.74 -2.58
N PHE A 48 2.70 2.16 -3.01
CA PHE A 48 3.25 2.44 -4.35
C PHE A 48 2.96 1.35 -5.37
N ILE A 49 3.05 0.07 -4.98
CA ILE A 49 3.00 -1.04 -5.93
C ILE A 49 1.56 -1.47 -6.17
N LEU A 50 0.78 -1.68 -5.10
CA LEU A 50 -0.61 -2.14 -5.21
C LEU A 50 -1.47 -1.19 -6.07
N PRO A 51 -1.50 0.13 -5.83
CA PRO A 51 -2.34 1.05 -6.60
C PRO A 51 -1.93 1.13 -8.07
N ASN A 52 -0.62 1.08 -8.36
CA ASN A 52 -0.12 1.04 -9.73
C ASN A 52 -0.51 -0.26 -10.46
N MET A 53 -0.51 -1.40 -9.77
CA MET A 53 -0.99 -2.65 -10.35
C MET A 53 -2.49 -2.58 -10.70
N PHE A 54 -3.32 -1.99 -9.82
CA PHE A 54 -4.73 -1.77 -10.12
C PHE A 54 -4.95 -0.81 -11.29
N GLY A 55 -4.17 0.28 -11.36
CA GLY A 55 -4.21 1.22 -12.48
C GLY A 55 -3.82 0.56 -13.81
N PHE A 56 -2.77 -0.27 -13.81
CA PHE A 56 -2.33 -1.01 -14.99
C PHE A 56 -3.35 -2.07 -15.42
N PHE A 57 -3.94 -2.79 -14.47
CA PHE A 57 -5.02 -3.74 -14.75
C PHE A 57 -6.24 -3.06 -15.36
N GLN A 58 -6.61 -1.88 -14.85
CA GLN A 58 -7.70 -1.09 -15.41
C GLN A 58 -7.39 -0.59 -16.83
N LEU A 59 -6.16 -0.15 -17.09
CA LEU A 59 -5.71 0.19 -18.44
C LEU A 59 -5.84 -1.00 -19.38
N ILE A 60 -5.35 -2.18 -19.01
CA ILE A 60 -5.51 -3.40 -19.81
C ILE A 60 -6.99 -3.68 -20.07
N SER A 61 -7.82 -3.73 -19.02
CA SER A 61 -9.25 -4.00 -19.15
C SER A 61 -9.97 -3.04 -20.12
N ASN A 62 -9.61 -1.75 -20.10
CA ASN A 62 -10.20 -0.75 -20.99
C ASN A 62 -9.76 -0.90 -22.45
N ASN A 63 -8.60 -1.50 -22.73
CA ASN A 63 -8.11 -1.71 -24.10
C ASN A 63 -8.68 -2.98 -24.75
N PHE A 64 -9.25 -3.89 -23.97
CA PHE A 64 -9.83 -5.16 -24.44
C PHE A 64 -11.37 -5.14 -24.53
N GLN A 65 -12.03 -4.04 -24.16
CA GLN A 65 -13.46 -3.78 -24.44
C GLN A 65 -13.62 -2.94 -25.70
#